data_AF-A0A7W8NDC6-F1
#
_entry.id   AF-A0A7W8NDC6-F1
#
_cell.length_a   1.000
_cell.length_b   1.000
_cell.length_c   1.000
_cell.angle_alpha   90.00
_cell.angle_beta   90.00
_cell.angle_gamma   90.00
#
_symmetry.space_group_name_H-M   'P 1'
#
loop_
_entity.id
_entity.type
_entity.pdbx_description
1 polymer ?
#
loop_
_entity_poly.entity_id
_entity_poly.type
_entity_poly.pdbx_seq_one_letter_code
_entity_poly.pdbx_strand_id
1 'polypeptide(L)'
;MTAFSPVLNSPTTTYSVQPGCGFLDDRYYYSTLRRKGVLVARKQVHPAVDFNAITGGDTDLGDGVHAADGGTVVGTMWDPYIGGIIEIEHPDGDISGYWHCRDIHVVKGQYVNGGDLIGQVGKGAKLDMAAHLHFYVKRSGVSLPINYWPSTHISDKAECEAFIRAHYHEPLAWLKARGAKTTLADLQAQKGEPTKVLVVHGDEIVDVTGKLVPMPERGMTLDARTATVRLYVNQTAPSRIPALPPSR
;
A
#
# COMPACT_ATOMS: atom_id res chain seq x y z
N MET A 1 13.45 11.62 10.64
CA MET A 1 12.64 10.62 9.92
C MET A 1 11.31 11.27 9.62
N THR A 2 10.81 11.19 8.40
CA THR A 2 9.49 11.73 8.06
C THR A 2 8.60 10.57 7.68
N ALA A 3 7.75 10.17 8.61
CA ALA A 3 6.79 9.10 8.38
C ALA A 3 5.54 9.61 7.66
N PHE A 4 4.87 8.70 6.97
CA PHE A 4 3.62 8.95 6.26
C PHE A 4 2.61 7.85 6.55
N SER A 5 1.34 8.19 6.46
CA SER A 5 0.29 7.21 6.29
C SER A 5 0.54 6.46 4.98
N PRO A 6 0.35 5.14 4.95
CA PRO A 6 0.66 4.35 3.78
C PRO A 6 -0.31 4.61 2.61
N VAL A 7 -1.43 5.29 2.89
CA VAL A 7 -2.32 5.94 1.93
C VAL A 7 -2.53 7.39 2.33
N LEU A 8 -2.61 8.29 1.35
CA LEU A 8 -2.73 9.74 1.59
C LEU A 8 -4.11 10.24 1.22
N ASN A 9 -4.63 11.16 2.04
CA ASN A 9 -5.82 11.92 1.72
C ASN A 9 -5.52 12.88 0.57
N SER A 10 -6.39 12.82 -0.43
CA SER A 10 -6.43 13.70 -1.59
C SER A 10 -7.74 14.50 -1.61
N PRO A 11 -7.88 15.50 -2.50
CA PRO A 11 -9.14 16.20 -2.68
C PRO A 11 -10.30 15.30 -3.14
N THR A 12 -10.00 14.17 -3.78
CA THR A 12 -11.00 13.25 -4.36
C THR A 12 -11.23 12.00 -3.49
N THR A 13 -10.27 11.65 -2.63
CA THR A 13 -10.30 10.41 -1.86
C THR A 13 -9.77 10.66 -0.45
N THR A 14 -10.57 10.31 0.55
CA THR A 14 -10.16 10.29 1.95
C THR A 14 -10.14 8.85 2.46
N TYR A 15 -9.16 8.54 3.29
CA TYR A 15 -8.97 7.21 3.85
C TYR A 15 -9.36 7.16 5.31
N SER A 16 -9.97 6.05 5.70
CA SER A 16 -10.19 5.73 7.11
C SER A 16 -9.76 4.30 7.39
N VAL A 17 -9.50 4.06 8.67
CA VAL A 17 -9.46 2.71 9.23
C VAL A 17 -10.89 2.29 9.52
N GLN A 18 -11.28 1.13 9.00
CA GLN A 18 -12.61 0.60 9.30
C GLN A 18 -12.66 0.09 10.75
N PRO A 19 -13.71 0.42 11.52
CA PRO A 19 -13.90 -0.15 12.85
C PRO A 19 -14.04 -1.67 12.78
N GLY A 20 -13.29 -2.38 13.62
CA GLY A 20 -13.37 -3.84 13.73
C GLY A 20 -12.26 -4.58 12.98
N CYS A 21 -11.00 -4.37 13.37
CA CYS A 21 -9.82 -5.13 12.91
C CYS A 21 -9.92 -6.63 13.27
N GLY A 22 -10.80 -7.29 12.56
CA GLY A 22 -11.20 -8.69 12.68
C GLY A 22 -12.09 -9.00 11.49
N PHE A 23 -11.56 -8.71 10.30
CA PHE A 23 -12.29 -8.64 9.02
C PHE A 23 -13.32 -7.52 9.03
N LEU A 24 -13.07 -6.55 8.15
CA LEU A 24 -14.02 -5.88 7.27
C LEU A 24 -15.47 -5.94 7.77
N ASP A 25 -16.05 -4.76 8.02
CA ASP A 25 -17.50 -4.50 8.12
C ASP A 25 -18.31 -5.71 7.67
N ASP A 26 -19.17 -6.26 8.53
CA ASP A 26 -20.02 -7.42 8.23
C ASP A 26 -20.52 -7.42 6.76
N ARG A 27 -20.85 -6.25 6.20
CA ARG A 27 -21.26 -6.04 4.79
C ARG A 27 -20.22 -6.45 3.74
N TYR A 28 -18.92 -6.24 3.94
CA TYR A 28 -17.86 -6.68 3.04
C TYR A 28 -17.81 -8.20 2.97
N TYR A 29 -17.76 -8.88 4.12
CA TYR A 29 -17.73 -10.35 4.18
C TYR A 29 -19.03 -10.95 3.61
N TYR A 30 -20.18 -10.33 3.89
CA TYR A 30 -21.47 -10.69 3.29
C TYR A 30 -21.52 -10.43 1.77
N SER A 31 -20.82 -9.44 1.23
CA SER A 31 -20.82 -9.14 -0.22
C SER A 31 -20.00 -10.15 -1.03
N THR A 32 -18.85 -10.58 -0.52
CA THR A 32 -17.97 -11.56 -1.21
C THR A 32 -18.55 -12.98 -1.11
N LEU A 33 -19.23 -13.30 -0.01
CA LEU A 33 -19.79 -14.62 0.21
C LEU A 33 -21.27 -14.79 -0.15
N ARG A 34 -22.11 -13.75 -0.19
CA ARG A 34 -23.43 -13.86 -0.86
C ARG A 34 -23.27 -14.23 -2.32
N ARG A 35 -22.23 -13.72 -3.00
CA ARG A 35 -21.88 -14.14 -4.37
C ARG A 35 -21.49 -15.63 -4.46
N LYS A 36 -21.02 -16.24 -3.38
CA LYS A 36 -20.55 -17.64 -3.33
C LYS A 36 -21.46 -18.59 -2.50
N GLY A 37 -22.54 -18.09 -1.89
CA GLY A 37 -23.51 -18.89 -1.13
C GLY A 37 -23.02 -19.46 0.22
N VAL A 38 -21.95 -18.92 0.81
CA VAL A 38 -21.32 -19.52 2.02
C VAL A 38 -21.50 -18.59 3.24
N LEU A 39 -22.08 -19.09 4.33
CA LEU A 39 -22.03 -18.43 5.64
C LEU A 39 -20.69 -18.76 6.30
N VAL A 40 -19.92 -17.77 6.73
CA VAL A 40 -18.80 -18.05 7.64
C VAL A 40 -18.75 -17.05 8.78
N ALA A 41 -18.95 -17.53 9.99
CA ALA A 41 -18.45 -16.86 11.18
C ALA A 41 -16.96 -17.23 11.29
N ARG A 42 -16.03 -16.30 11.08
CA ARG A 42 -14.61 -16.56 11.31
C ARG A 42 -14.10 -15.69 12.45
N LYS A 43 -13.82 -16.35 13.59
CA LYS A 43 -13.13 -15.86 14.79
C LYS A 43 -11.64 -15.53 14.53
N GLN A 44 -11.30 -15.03 13.35
CA GLN A 44 -9.92 -14.77 12.99
C GLN A 44 -9.47 -13.42 13.55
N VAL A 45 -8.25 -13.37 14.06
CA VAL A 45 -7.59 -12.17 14.56
C VAL A 45 -6.74 -11.58 13.44
N HIS A 46 -6.88 -10.27 13.25
CA HIS A 46 -6.25 -9.52 12.17
C HIS A 46 -4.99 -8.81 12.74
N PRO A 47 -3.78 -9.12 12.24
CA PRO A 47 -2.52 -8.57 12.78
C PRO A 47 -2.18 -7.17 12.26
N ALA A 48 -3.18 -6.48 11.71
CA ALA A 48 -2.99 -5.36 10.82
C ALA A 48 -4.15 -4.38 10.93
N VAL A 49 -4.07 -3.33 10.14
CA VAL A 49 -5.16 -2.40 9.91
C VAL A 49 -5.44 -2.36 8.40
N ASP A 50 -6.73 -2.33 8.05
CA ASP A 50 -7.14 -2.18 6.65
C ASP A 50 -7.55 -0.72 6.42
N PHE A 51 -6.95 -0.10 5.41
CA PHE A 51 -7.28 1.22 4.94
C PHE A 51 -8.12 1.14 3.68
N ASN A 52 -9.23 1.87 3.69
CA ASN A 52 -10.15 1.96 2.56
C ASN A 52 -10.52 3.43 2.31
N ALA A 53 -10.83 3.76 1.07
CA ALA A 53 -11.46 5.02 0.76
C ALA A 53 -12.86 5.11 1.40
N ILE A 54 -13.16 6.24 2.04
CA ILE A 54 -14.47 6.56 2.63
C ILE A 54 -15.55 6.61 1.54
N THR A 55 -15.17 6.92 0.29
CA THR A 55 -16.05 6.87 -0.89
C THR A 55 -16.56 5.45 -1.21
N GLY A 56 -15.90 4.42 -0.68
CA GLY A 56 -16.38 3.03 -0.65
C GLY A 56 -16.22 2.27 -1.97
N GLY A 57 -16.66 1.00 -1.98
CA GLY A 57 -16.58 0.12 -3.16
C GLY A 57 -15.13 -0.16 -3.56
N ASP A 58 -14.81 0.17 -4.81
CA ASP A 58 -13.45 0.06 -5.38
C ASP A 58 -12.86 1.44 -5.74
N THR A 59 -13.32 2.50 -5.08
CA THR A 59 -12.94 3.87 -5.43
C THR A 59 -11.48 4.21 -5.10
N ASP A 60 -10.82 3.39 -4.28
CA ASP A 60 -9.37 3.41 -4.00
C ASP A 60 -8.56 2.46 -4.88
N LEU A 61 -9.18 1.69 -5.79
CA LEU A 61 -8.42 0.78 -6.66
C LEU A 61 -7.44 1.55 -7.53
N GLY A 62 -6.14 1.28 -7.38
CA GLY A 62 -5.07 1.98 -8.10
C GLY A 62 -4.54 3.24 -7.41
N ASP A 63 -5.08 3.62 -6.26
CA ASP A 63 -4.50 4.70 -5.47
C ASP A 63 -3.10 4.33 -4.96
N GLY A 64 -2.27 5.35 -4.76
CA GLY A 64 -0.86 5.17 -4.41
C GLY A 64 -0.66 4.64 -3.00
N VAL A 65 0.12 3.56 -2.88
CA VAL A 65 0.65 3.05 -1.61
C VAL A 65 2.03 3.64 -1.39
N HIS A 66 2.22 4.28 -0.24
CA HIS A 66 3.43 5.02 0.10
C HIS A 66 4.17 4.34 1.26
N ALA A 67 5.50 4.42 1.24
CA ALA A 67 6.32 3.95 2.34
C ALA A 67 5.98 4.72 3.62
N ALA A 68 5.64 3.99 4.68
CA ALA A 68 5.21 4.59 5.94
C ALA A 68 6.36 5.30 6.68
N ASP A 69 7.60 4.87 6.47
CA ASP A 69 8.81 5.57 6.93
C ASP A 69 10.00 5.16 6.05
N GLY A 70 11.14 5.82 6.20
CA GLY A 70 12.37 5.46 5.51
C GLY A 70 12.89 4.09 5.92
N GLY A 71 13.46 3.35 4.98
CA GLY A 71 13.94 2.00 5.22
C GLY A 71 14.41 1.28 3.97
N THR A 72 14.81 0.02 4.14
CA THR A 72 15.24 -0.85 3.05
C THR A 72 14.15 -1.87 2.75
N VAL A 73 13.80 -2.04 1.48
CA VAL A 73 12.86 -3.08 1.04
C VAL A 73 13.51 -4.45 1.26
N VAL A 74 12.97 -5.24 2.18
CA VAL A 74 13.51 -6.56 2.55
C VAL A 74 12.79 -7.72 1.90
N GLY A 75 11.57 -7.49 1.40
CA GLY A 75 10.78 -8.49 0.69
C GLY A 75 9.79 -7.87 -0.28
N THR A 76 9.65 -8.51 -1.44
CA THR A 76 8.54 -8.32 -2.35
C THR A 76 8.05 -9.70 -2.80
N MET A 77 6.74 -9.87 -2.95
CA MET A 77 6.13 -11.14 -3.34
C MET A 77 4.82 -10.91 -4.09
N TRP A 78 4.50 -11.80 -5.03
CA TRP A 78 3.16 -11.95 -5.55
C TRP A 78 2.56 -13.26 -5.04
N ASP A 79 1.57 -13.15 -4.15
CA ASP A 79 0.87 -14.31 -3.59
C ASP A 79 -0.44 -14.57 -4.38
N PRO A 80 -0.78 -15.83 -4.71
CA PRO A 80 -1.93 -16.16 -5.56
C PRO A 80 -3.31 -15.91 -4.93
N TYR A 81 -3.36 -15.52 -3.65
CA TYR A 81 -4.58 -15.09 -2.96
C TYR A 81 -4.47 -13.64 -2.49
N ILE A 82 -3.38 -13.29 -1.79
CA ILE A 82 -3.19 -11.96 -1.18
C ILE A 82 -2.92 -10.89 -2.25
N GLY A 83 -2.29 -11.23 -3.39
CA GLY A 83 -1.83 -10.25 -4.37
C GLY A 83 -0.41 -9.79 -4.10
N GLY A 84 -0.08 -8.57 -4.52
CA GLY A 84 1.23 -7.97 -4.29
C GLY A 84 1.49 -7.67 -2.81
N ILE A 85 2.70 -8.00 -2.36
CA ILE A 85 3.17 -7.78 -1.00
C ILE A 85 4.53 -7.09 -1.01
N ILE A 86 4.72 -6.11 -0.12
CA ILE A 86 5.96 -5.39 0.10
C ILE A 86 6.28 -5.39 1.61
N GLU A 87 7.55 -5.57 1.98
CA GLU A 87 8.06 -5.34 3.34
C GLU A 87 9.26 -4.40 3.32
N ILE A 88 9.26 -3.43 4.23
CA ILE A 88 10.32 -2.44 4.43
C ILE A 88 10.81 -2.54 5.87
N GLU A 89 12.11 -2.80 6.05
CA GLU A 89 12.78 -2.74 7.33
C GLU A 89 13.28 -1.31 7.60
N HIS A 90 12.96 -0.80 8.79
CA HIS A 90 13.28 0.55 9.24
C HIS A 90 14.56 0.57 10.07
N PRO A 91 15.17 1.74 10.32
CA PRO A 91 16.45 1.85 11.04
C PRO A 91 16.48 1.23 12.45
N ASP A 92 15.32 1.08 13.10
CA ASP A 92 15.16 0.43 14.40
C ASP A 92 14.86 -1.09 14.32
N GLY A 93 14.86 -1.64 13.10
CA GLY A 93 14.62 -3.05 12.81
C GLY A 93 13.15 -3.44 12.74
N ASP A 94 12.22 -2.52 13.02
CA ASP A 94 10.79 -2.74 12.76
C ASP A 94 10.57 -2.93 11.26
N ILE A 95 9.59 -3.77 10.90
CA ILE A 95 9.25 -4.04 9.50
C ILE A 95 7.80 -3.64 9.25
N SER A 96 7.58 -2.66 8.38
CA SER A 96 6.25 -2.36 7.86
C SER A 96 5.94 -3.23 6.63
N GLY A 97 4.70 -3.70 6.53
CA GLY A 97 4.26 -4.52 5.42
C GLY A 97 2.94 -4.06 4.81
N TYR A 98 2.83 -4.26 3.50
CA TYR A 98 1.80 -3.71 2.63
C TYR A 98 1.26 -4.83 1.76
N TRP A 99 -0.01 -5.18 1.92
CA TRP A 99 -0.67 -6.30 1.26
C TRP A 99 -1.77 -5.83 0.32
N HIS A 100 -2.26 -6.77 -0.51
CA HIS A 100 -3.30 -6.52 -1.50
C HIS A 100 -2.92 -5.50 -2.56
N CYS A 101 -1.62 -5.23 -2.76
CA CYS A 101 -1.18 -4.34 -3.82
C CYS A 101 -1.49 -4.95 -5.19
N ARG A 102 -2.04 -4.14 -6.11
CA ARG A 102 -2.21 -4.55 -7.52
C ARG A 102 -0.89 -4.51 -8.29
N ASP A 103 -0.01 -3.59 -7.90
CA ASP A 103 1.26 -3.29 -8.55
C ASP A 103 2.32 -3.03 -7.46
N ILE A 104 3.55 -3.49 -7.71
CA ILE A 104 4.72 -3.32 -6.84
C ILE A 104 5.75 -2.48 -7.61
N HIS A 105 6.14 -1.33 -7.05
CA HIS A 105 7.01 -0.34 -7.71
C HIS A 105 8.43 -0.31 -7.16
N VAL A 106 8.76 -1.26 -6.28
CA VAL A 106 10.05 -1.37 -5.62
C VAL A 106 10.59 -2.79 -5.70
N VAL A 107 11.90 -2.92 -5.50
CA VAL A 107 12.59 -4.22 -5.50
C VAL A 107 13.34 -4.43 -4.19
N LYS A 108 13.54 -5.69 -3.81
CA LYS A 108 14.35 -6.05 -2.63
C LYS A 108 15.75 -5.41 -2.71
N GLY A 109 16.21 -4.86 -1.59
CA GLY A 109 17.47 -4.14 -1.45
C GLY A 109 17.39 -2.64 -1.76
N GLN A 110 16.28 -2.17 -2.32
CA GLN A 110 16.07 -0.74 -2.57
C GLN A 110 15.84 0.01 -1.26
N TYR A 111 16.55 1.12 -1.06
CA TYR A 111 16.24 2.08 0.00
C TYR A 111 15.12 3.03 -0.47
N VAL A 112 14.15 3.29 0.41
CA VAL A 112 13.05 4.23 0.20
C VAL A 112 13.00 5.25 1.33
N ASN A 113 12.54 6.46 1.03
CA ASN A 113 12.18 7.44 2.05
C ASN A 113 10.71 7.29 2.43
N GLY A 114 10.33 7.72 3.63
CA GLY A 114 8.91 7.88 3.96
C GLY A 114 8.21 8.78 2.94
N GLY A 115 7.02 8.35 2.50
CA GLY A 115 6.25 9.03 1.45
C GLY A 115 6.71 8.72 0.02
N ASP A 116 7.67 7.83 -0.18
CA ASP A 116 7.95 7.29 -1.52
C ASP A 116 6.81 6.38 -1.99
N LEU A 117 6.43 6.50 -3.26
CA LEU A 117 5.45 5.60 -3.89
C LEU A 117 6.09 4.22 -4.04
N ILE A 118 5.48 3.19 -3.45
CA ILE A 118 6.02 1.82 -3.43
C ILE A 118 5.12 0.80 -4.12
N GLY A 119 3.86 1.13 -4.35
CA GLY A 119 2.91 0.27 -5.04
C GLY A 119 1.55 0.95 -5.18
N GLN A 120 0.53 0.16 -5.46
CA GLN A 120 -0.84 0.66 -5.60
C GLN A 120 -1.85 -0.25 -4.94
N VAL A 121 -2.91 0.33 -4.40
CA VAL A 121 -4.03 -0.38 -3.78
C VAL A 121 -4.66 -1.31 -4.81
N GLY A 122 -4.83 -2.57 -4.41
CA GLY A 122 -5.47 -3.60 -5.19
C GLY A 122 -6.59 -4.28 -4.41
N LYS A 123 -6.91 -5.49 -4.83
CA LYS A 123 -8.08 -6.25 -4.35
C LYS A 123 -7.84 -7.76 -4.41
N GLY A 124 -6.66 -8.16 -3.93
CA GLY A 124 -6.21 -9.54 -4.01
C GLY A 124 -5.81 -9.97 -5.42
N ALA A 125 -5.15 -11.13 -5.52
CA ALA A 125 -4.64 -11.63 -6.80
C ALA A 125 -5.74 -12.00 -7.80
N LYS A 126 -6.92 -12.38 -7.32
CA LYS A 126 -8.06 -12.80 -8.16
C LYS A 126 -9.06 -11.67 -8.42
N LEU A 127 -8.77 -10.45 -7.97
CA LEU A 127 -9.64 -9.28 -8.08
C LEU A 127 -11.05 -9.50 -7.50
N ASP A 128 -11.19 -10.39 -6.51
CA ASP A 128 -12.47 -10.77 -5.93
C ASP A 128 -12.75 -10.14 -4.57
N MET A 129 -11.79 -9.42 -4.00
CA MET A 129 -11.94 -8.58 -2.80
C MET A 129 -12.48 -7.18 -3.19
N ALA A 130 -13.06 -6.43 -2.25
CA ALA A 130 -13.18 -4.98 -2.46
C ALA A 130 -11.80 -4.34 -2.23
N ALA A 131 -11.51 -3.28 -2.97
CA ALA A 131 -10.20 -2.64 -2.88
C ALA A 131 -9.92 -2.09 -1.46
N HIS A 132 -8.70 -2.34 -0.99
CA HIS A 132 -8.19 -1.89 0.31
C HIS A 132 -6.68 -2.13 0.40
N LEU A 133 -6.03 -1.41 1.31
CA LEU A 133 -4.65 -1.70 1.73
C LEU A 133 -4.67 -2.38 3.09
N HIS A 134 -4.06 -3.55 3.18
CA HIS A 134 -3.77 -4.21 4.46
C HIS A 134 -2.36 -3.82 4.91
N PHE A 135 -2.25 -3.20 6.08
CA PHE A 135 -1.00 -2.63 6.62
C PHE A 135 -0.69 -3.19 8.01
N TYR A 136 0.47 -3.81 8.16
CA TYR A 136 0.96 -4.31 9.46
C TYR A 136 2.36 -3.80 9.76
N VAL A 137 2.75 -3.93 11.04
CA VAL A 137 4.11 -3.63 11.48
C VAL A 137 4.58 -4.76 12.39
N LYS A 138 5.59 -5.51 11.94
CA LYS A 138 6.30 -6.51 12.76
C LYS A 138 7.30 -5.79 13.65
N ARG A 139 7.41 -6.25 14.89
CA ARG A 139 8.45 -5.80 15.83
C ARG A 139 9.83 -6.25 15.35
N SER A 140 10.86 -5.48 15.69
CA SER A 140 12.24 -5.84 15.45
C SER A 140 12.59 -7.27 15.88
N GLY A 141 13.32 -7.99 15.00
CA GLY A 141 13.73 -9.38 15.20
C GLY A 141 12.71 -10.46 14.86
N VAL A 142 11.47 -10.09 14.48
CA VAL A 142 10.45 -11.07 14.08
C VAL A 142 10.72 -11.61 12.68
N SER A 143 11.10 -12.90 12.61
CA SER A 143 11.32 -13.62 11.35
C SER A 143 10.15 -14.54 11.01
N LEU A 144 9.08 -13.94 10.48
CA LEU A 144 7.90 -14.66 9.97
C LEU A 144 7.81 -14.47 8.44
N PRO A 145 7.26 -15.45 7.70
CA PRO A 145 7.00 -15.28 6.28
C PRO A 145 6.23 -13.98 5.98
N ILE A 146 6.52 -13.38 4.82
CA ILE A 146 5.92 -12.10 4.41
C ILE A 146 4.40 -12.19 4.17
N ASN A 147 3.90 -13.39 3.87
CA ASN A 147 2.47 -13.70 3.71
C ASN A 147 1.88 -14.43 4.94
N TYR A 148 2.52 -14.35 6.11
CA TYR A 148 2.09 -15.08 7.31
C TYR A 148 0.80 -14.50 7.92
N TRP A 149 -0.27 -15.30 7.92
CA TRP A 149 -1.52 -15.00 8.64
C TRP A 149 -1.59 -15.77 9.97
N PRO A 150 -1.59 -15.10 11.14
CA PRO A 150 -1.57 -15.81 12.43
C PRO A 150 -2.74 -16.77 12.63
N SER A 151 -3.94 -16.38 12.21
CA SER A 151 -5.14 -17.21 12.43
C SER A 151 -5.26 -18.43 11.51
N THR A 152 -4.31 -18.68 10.60
CA THR A 152 -4.21 -19.97 9.89
C THR A 152 -3.31 -20.96 10.64
N HIS A 153 -2.61 -20.50 11.69
CA HIS A 153 -1.67 -21.29 12.46
C HIS A 153 -2.09 -21.42 13.93
N ILE A 154 -2.87 -20.47 14.45
CA ILE A 154 -3.36 -20.44 15.83
C ILE A 154 -4.89 -20.32 15.80
N SER A 155 -5.58 -21.41 16.15
CA SER A 155 -7.05 -21.48 16.12
C SER A 155 -7.71 -20.87 17.35
N ASP A 156 -7.03 -20.86 18.50
CA ASP A 156 -7.54 -20.18 19.69
C ASP A 156 -7.37 -18.66 19.55
N LYS A 157 -8.46 -17.93 19.81
CA LYS A 157 -8.49 -16.48 19.61
C LYS A 157 -7.59 -15.75 20.61
N ALA A 158 -7.62 -16.13 21.88
CA ALA A 158 -6.85 -15.44 22.92
C ALA A 158 -5.34 -15.68 22.74
N GLU A 159 -4.95 -16.90 22.38
CA GLU A 159 -3.57 -17.24 22.02
C GLU A 159 -3.12 -16.48 20.77
N CYS A 160 -3.96 -16.39 19.73
CA CYS A 160 -3.63 -15.67 18.50
C CYS A 160 -3.48 -14.16 18.76
N GLU A 161 -4.36 -13.57 19.57
CA GLU A 161 -4.22 -12.17 19.99
C GLU A 161 -2.95 -11.93 20.82
N ALA A 162 -2.60 -12.85 21.73
CA ALA A 162 -1.37 -12.76 22.50
C ALA A 162 -0.13 -12.85 21.60
N PHE A 163 -0.14 -13.77 20.63
CA PHE A 163 0.89 -13.87 19.61
C PHE A 163 1.04 -12.57 18.83
N ILE A 164 -0.07 -11.97 18.37
CA ILE A 164 -0.05 -10.72 17.62
C ILE A 164 0.54 -9.60 18.48
N ARG A 165 0.11 -9.43 19.73
CA ARG A 165 0.66 -8.41 20.64
C ARG A 165 2.17 -8.57 20.87
N ALA A 166 2.66 -9.81 20.89
CA ALA A 166 4.07 -10.13 21.09
C ALA A 166 4.96 -9.91 19.85
N HIS A 167 4.41 -10.02 18.63
CA HIS A 167 5.20 -9.99 17.39
C HIS A 167 4.92 -8.78 16.49
N TYR A 168 3.79 -8.09 16.71
CA TYR A 168 3.37 -6.95 15.89
C TYR A 168 3.13 -5.73 16.77
N HIS A 169 3.30 -4.55 16.18
CA HIS A 169 2.80 -3.31 16.76
C HIS A 169 1.32 -3.12 16.41
N GLU A 170 0.61 -2.34 17.22
CA GLU A 170 -0.64 -1.72 16.78
C GLU A 170 -0.29 -0.65 15.72
N PRO A 171 -0.70 -0.81 14.44
CA PRO A 171 -0.16 0.00 13.35
C PRO A 171 -0.46 1.50 13.47
N LEU A 172 -1.62 1.89 14.00
CA LEU A 172 -1.97 3.31 14.14
C LEU A 172 -1.17 3.99 15.24
N ALA A 173 -0.94 3.32 16.36
CA ALA A 173 -0.07 3.79 17.42
C ALA A 173 1.37 3.93 16.90
N TRP A 174 1.84 2.99 16.08
CA TRP A 174 3.17 3.06 15.45
C TRP A 174 3.29 4.27 14.51
N LEU A 175 2.31 4.48 13.62
CA LEU A 175 2.26 5.65 12.74
C LEU A 175 2.19 6.97 13.53
N LYS A 176 1.34 7.02 14.56
CA LYS A 176 1.19 8.19 15.44
C LYS A 176 2.48 8.53 16.18
N ALA A 177 3.18 7.53 16.71
CA ALA A 177 4.43 7.73 17.42
C ALA A 177 5.53 8.33 16.53
N ARG A 178 5.46 8.08 15.21
CA ARG A 178 6.40 8.61 14.22
C ARG A 178 5.94 9.92 13.57
N GLY A 179 4.82 10.49 14.01
CA GLY A 179 4.29 11.74 13.47
C GLY A 179 3.86 11.63 12.00
N ALA A 180 3.33 10.47 11.61
CA ALA A 180 2.96 10.16 10.24
C ALA A 180 2.04 11.23 9.62
N LYS A 181 2.45 11.75 8.48
CA LYS A 181 1.68 12.71 7.67
C LYS A 181 0.61 12.00 6.85
N THR A 182 -0.56 12.60 6.70
CA THR A 182 -1.72 11.92 6.09
C THR A 182 -2.23 12.61 4.83
N THR A 183 -1.71 13.79 4.47
CA THR A 183 -2.23 14.55 3.33
C THR A 183 -1.24 14.60 2.16
N LEU A 184 -1.76 14.75 0.95
CA LEU A 184 -0.94 15.01 -0.23
C LEU A 184 -0.13 16.30 -0.09
N ALA A 185 -0.71 17.33 0.55
CA ALA A 185 -0.05 18.60 0.79
C ALA A 185 1.20 18.44 1.68
N ASP A 186 1.14 17.58 2.71
CA ASP A 186 2.32 17.28 3.54
C ASP A 186 3.44 16.64 2.71
N LEU A 187 3.07 15.71 1.81
CA LEU A 187 4.04 15.05 0.93
C LEU A 187 4.68 16.04 -0.04
N GLN A 188 3.87 16.92 -0.65
CA GLN A 188 4.32 17.98 -1.55
C GLN A 188 5.21 18.98 -0.82
N ALA A 189 4.86 19.38 0.40
CA ALA A 189 5.70 20.28 1.19
C ALA A 189 7.08 19.68 1.49
N GLN A 190 7.17 18.37 1.72
CA GLN A 190 8.44 17.70 1.94
C GLN A 190 9.28 17.51 0.67
N LYS A 191 8.63 17.14 -0.44
CA LYS A 191 9.33 16.85 -1.69
C LYS A 191 9.46 18.06 -2.62
N GLY A 192 8.85 19.19 -2.26
CA GLY A 192 8.66 20.32 -3.14
C GLY A 192 7.54 20.10 -4.17
N GLU A 193 7.27 21.16 -4.93
CA GLU A 193 6.26 21.09 -5.98
C GLU A 193 6.71 20.16 -7.10
N PRO A 194 5.84 19.23 -7.55
CA PRO A 194 6.14 18.46 -8.76
C PRO A 194 6.31 19.45 -9.92
N THR A 195 7.49 19.44 -10.52
CA THR A 195 7.79 20.27 -11.70
C THR A 195 7.01 19.79 -12.92
N LYS A 196 6.78 18.47 -13.01
CA LYS A 196 5.88 17.84 -13.98
C LYS A 196 5.59 16.39 -13.60
N VAL A 197 4.36 15.92 -13.75
CA VAL A 197 3.99 14.50 -13.72
C VAL A 197 3.28 14.17 -15.02
N LEU A 198 3.85 13.26 -15.79
CA LEU A 198 3.29 12.81 -17.05
C LEU A 198 2.86 11.36 -16.91
N VAL A 199 1.69 11.07 -17.46
CA VAL A 199 1.16 9.72 -17.61
C VAL A 199 1.01 9.43 -19.09
N VAL A 200 1.73 8.42 -19.57
CA VAL A 200 1.57 7.92 -20.94
C VAL A 200 0.43 6.90 -20.96
N HIS A 201 -0.59 7.08 -21.81
CA HIS A 201 -1.66 6.10 -22.00
C HIS A 201 -1.81 5.80 -23.49
N GLY A 202 -1.28 4.66 -23.94
CA GLY A 202 -1.13 4.40 -25.38
C GLY A 202 -0.13 5.40 -25.99
N ASP A 203 -0.60 6.18 -26.97
CA ASP A 203 0.17 7.25 -27.62
C ASP A 203 -0.07 8.64 -27.01
N GLU A 204 -0.98 8.75 -26.02
CA GLU A 204 -1.29 10.03 -25.37
C GLU A 204 -0.39 10.29 -24.17
N ILE A 205 0.03 11.54 -24.00
CA ILE A 205 0.74 12.02 -22.82
C ILE A 205 -0.18 12.97 -22.05
N VAL A 206 -0.60 12.57 -20.86
CA VAL A 206 -1.45 13.35 -19.98
C VAL A 206 -0.59 14.00 -18.90
N ASP A 207 -0.65 15.32 -18.78
CA ASP A 207 -0.06 16.05 -17.65
C ASP A 207 -1.00 15.95 -16.44
N VAL A 208 -0.51 15.28 -15.41
CA VAL A 208 -1.23 14.99 -14.17
C VAL A 208 -0.51 15.60 -12.97
N THR A 209 0.32 16.61 -13.20
CA THR A 209 1.04 17.34 -12.15
C THR A 209 0.08 17.79 -11.05
N GLY A 210 0.37 17.43 -9.80
CA GLY A 210 -0.47 17.76 -8.64
C GLY A 210 -1.81 17.00 -8.56
N LYS A 211 -2.04 16.01 -9.43
CA LYS A 211 -3.24 15.15 -9.41
C LYS A 211 -2.87 13.74 -8.98
N LEU A 212 -3.66 13.16 -8.09
CA LEU A 212 -3.71 11.71 -7.92
C LEU A 212 -4.51 11.16 -9.10
N VAL A 213 -3.81 10.62 -10.07
CA VAL A 213 -4.41 9.78 -11.10
C VAL A 213 -4.08 8.33 -10.76
N PRO A 214 -5.04 7.40 -10.91
CA PRO A 214 -4.70 5.99 -10.95
C PRO A 214 -3.57 5.79 -11.97
N MET A 215 -2.59 4.93 -11.69
CA MET A 215 -1.69 4.55 -12.79
C MET A 215 -2.57 3.97 -13.89
N PRO A 216 -2.35 4.38 -15.14
CA PRO A 216 -3.03 3.74 -16.24
C PRO A 216 -2.62 2.26 -16.29
N GLU A 217 -3.54 1.38 -16.70
CA GLU A 217 -3.25 -0.05 -16.91
C GLU A 217 -2.08 -0.29 -17.89
N ARG A 218 -1.76 0.72 -18.71
CA ARG A 218 -0.58 0.80 -19.58
C ARG A 218 -0.03 2.20 -19.49
N GLY A 219 1.21 2.37 -19.05
CA GLY A 219 1.82 3.69 -19.04
C GLY A 219 3.11 3.87 -18.28
N MET A 220 3.62 5.09 -18.40
CA MET A 220 4.78 5.59 -17.68
C MET A 220 4.33 6.72 -16.77
N THR A 221 4.59 6.62 -15.47
CA THR A 221 4.43 7.72 -14.51
C THR A 221 5.78 8.36 -14.25
N LEU A 222 5.89 9.65 -14.51
CA LEU A 222 7.11 10.42 -14.25
C LEU A 222 6.94 11.25 -12.97
N ASP A 223 7.70 10.96 -11.93
CA ASP A 223 7.74 11.72 -10.68
C ASP A 223 9.05 12.51 -10.59
N ALA A 224 8.98 13.81 -10.84
CA ALA A 224 10.11 14.74 -10.82
C ALA A 224 10.20 15.58 -9.53
N ARG A 225 9.64 15.11 -8.41
CA ARG A 225 9.69 15.82 -7.11
C ARG A 225 11.03 15.66 -6.37
N THR A 226 12.08 15.16 -7.00
CA THR A 226 13.42 15.11 -6.40
C THR A 226 14.47 15.46 -7.46
N ALA A 227 15.74 15.61 -7.05
CA ALA A 227 16.85 15.77 -7.99
C ALA A 227 16.97 14.61 -9.01
N THR A 228 16.34 13.47 -8.70
CA THR A 228 16.23 12.32 -9.59
C THR A 228 14.78 12.18 -10.07
N VAL A 229 14.59 12.15 -11.38
CA VAL A 229 13.28 11.85 -12.00
C VAL A 229 13.02 10.35 -11.89
N ARG A 230 11.94 9.94 -11.24
CA ARG A 230 11.54 8.53 -11.15
C ARG A 230 10.50 8.21 -12.22
N LEU A 231 10.83 7.23 -13.06
CA LEU A 231 9.95 6.71 -14.10
C LEU A 231 9.42 5.36 -13.65
N TYR A 232 8.11 5.26 -13.46
CA TYR A 232 7.45 4.00 -13.15
C TYR A 232 6.76 3.51 -14.42
N VAL A 233 7.18 2.36 -14.93
CA VAL A 233 6.65 1.79 -16.18
C VAL A 233 5.83 0.56 -15.84
N ASN A 234 4.53 0.59 -16.12
CA ASN A 234 3.70 -0.60 -15.99
C ASN A 234 3.85 -1.42 -17.28
N GLN A 235 4.65 -2.48 -17.26
CA GLN A 235 4.91 -3.34 -18.43
C GLN A 235 4.29 -4.73 -18.28
N THR A 236 3.60 -5.18 -19.32
CA THR A 236 3.47 -6.61 -19.66
C THR A 236 4.49 -7.04 -20.74
N ALA A 237 5.22 -6.09 -21.34
CA ALA A 237 6.27 -6.31 -22.35
C ALA A 237 7.25 -5.11 -22.42
N PRO A 238 8.50 -5.30 -22.91
CA PRO A 238 9.51 -4.25 -22.97
C PRO A 238 9.12 -3.15 -23.96
N SER A 239 8.72 -1.98 -23.45
CA SER A 239 8.59 -0.74 -24.21
C SER A 239 9.84 0.13 -24.08
N ARG A 240 10.25 0.76 -25.19
CA ARG A 240 11.34 1.76 -25.21
C ARG A 240 10.89 3.00 -24.45
N ILE A 241 11.75 3.47 -23.55
CA ILE A 241 11.57 4.74 -22.85
C ILE A 241 11.73 5.89 -23.85
N PRO A 242 10.73 6.77 -24.03
CA PRO A 242 10.89 7.99 -24.81
C PRO A 242 11.95 8.90 -24.18
N ALA A 243 12.83 9.46 -24.99
CA ALA A 243 13.79 10.45 -24.50
C ALA A 243 13.06 11.68 -23.95
N LEU A 244 13.52 12.20 -22.81
CA LEU A 244 12.98 13.45 -22.28
C LEU A 244 13.28 14.60 -23.25
N PRO A 245 12.34 15.56 -23.41
CA PRO A 245 12.62 16.77 -24.17
C PRO A 245 13.78 17.54 -23.50
N PRO A 246 14.65 18.19 -24.29
CA PRO A 246 15.79 18.94 -23.75
C PRO A 246 15.30 20.06 -22.83
N SER A 247 16.03 20.28 -21.73
CA SER A 247 15.81 21.41 -20.82
C SER A 247 15.93 22.73 -21.58
N ARG A 248 14.92 23.59 -21.48
CA ARG A 248 15.01 24.99 -21.92
C ARG A 248 15.67 25.85 -20.84
#